data_AF-A0A2U3LX57-F1
#
_entry.id   AF-A0A2U3LX57-F1
#
_cell.length_a   1.000
_cell.length_b   1.000
_cell.length_c   1.000
_cell.angle_alpha   90.00
_cell.angle_beta   90.00
_cell.angle_gamma   90.00
#
_symmetry.space_group_name_H-M   'P 1'
#
loop_
_entity.id
_entity.type
_entity.pdbx_description
1 polymer ?
#
loop_
_entity_poly.entity_id
_entity_poly.type
_entity_poly.pdbx_seq_one_letter_code
_entity_poly.pdbx_strand_id
1 'polypeptide(L)'
;MSDIKTALKIYRKLLEKGQLDRETEGDLFLEFRNAEVRAILAEFEEELDFKAIEVAGSLYILPNSGNGVLGFTTKDLREGVATDAKLVDAYLLSYISMFILFLFYGGRNRNPKQREFLRISQLIEELDRRFALALADREQSKALEEKYALNFTKIAELWESKQDFEERGRKTKTGTILNTCRLLERENLLRLVEEDRELRPTRKLDNLMLNYYLDEGRVEEINGFFKGVVLDAEN
;
A
#
# COMPACT_ATOMS: atom_id res chain seq x y z
N MET A 1 -0.94 26.08 27.32
CA MET A 1 -1.33 24.66 27.47
C MET A 1 -0.03 23.89 27.72
N SER A 2 0.01 22.83 28.53
CA SER A 2 1.29 22.11 28.73
C SER A 2 1.70 21.41 27.43
N ASP A 3 2.96 21.53 27.02
CA ASP A 3 3.45 21.04 25.72
C ASP A 3 3.19 19.53 25.52
N ILE A 4 3.30 18.73 26.60
CA ILE A 4 2.93 17.30 26.60
C ILE A 4 1.46 17.06 26.26
N LYS A 5 0.55 17.91 26.75
CA LYS A 5 -0.88 17.79 26.42
C LYS A 5 -1.14 18.14 24.97
N THR A 6 -0.37 19.07 24.40
CA THR A 6 -0.47 19.44 22.99
C THR A 6 0.08 18.33 22.09
N ALA A 7 1.27 17.79 22.41
CA ALA A 7 1.84 16.64 21.72
C ALA A 7 0.90 15.42 21.73
N LEU A 8 0.30 15.10 22.90
CA LEU A 8 -0.69 14.03 23.01
C LEU A 8 -1.94 14.25 22.16
N LYS A 9 -2.39 15.50 22.00
CA LYS A 9 -3.52 15.83 21.12
C LYS A 9 -3.18 15.61 19.65
N ILE A 10 -2.00 16.05 19.22
CA ILE A 10 -1.49 15.82 17.86
C ILE A 10 -1.38 14.31 17.60
N TYR A 11 -0.72 13.57 18.50
CA TYR A 11 -0.55 12.13 18.39
C TYR A 11 -1.90 11.39 18.33
N ARG A 12 -2.86 11.73 19.21
CA ARG A 12 -4.22 11.16 19.16
C ARG A 12 -4.88 11.38 17.80
N LYS A 13 -4.75 12.58 17.21
CA LYS A 13 -5.34 12.87 15.89
C LYS A 13 -4.68 12.06 14.79
N LEU A 14 -3.36 11.92 14.85
CA LEU A 14 -2.61 11.07 13.94
C LEU A 14 -3.04 9.60 14.05
N LEU A 15 -3.27 9.08 15.25
CA LEU A 15 -3.81 7.73 15.44
C LEU A 15 -5.23 7.55 14.91
N GLU A 16 -6.11 8.53 15.12
CA GLU A 16 -7.53 8.44 14.72
C GLU A 16 -7.71 8.50 13.19
N LYS A 17 -6.95 9.34 12.49
CA LYS A 17 -7.15 9.63 11.05
C LYS A 17 -5.98 9.23 10.17
N GLY A 18 -4.84 8.85 10.75
CA GLY A 18 -3.58 8.69 10.03
C GLY A 18 -2.96 10.00 9.52
N GLN A 19 -3.58 11.15 9.78
CA GLN A 19 -3.14 12.47 9.29
C GLN A 19 -3.70 13.63 10.11
N LEU A 20 -3.06 14.79 9.99
CA LEU A 20 -3.50 16.10 10.48
C LEU A 20 -3.26 17.14 9.39
N ASP A 21 -4.32 17.75 8.86
CA ASP A 21 -4.25 18.66 7.72
C ASP A 21 -4.18 20.12 8.20
N ARG A 22 -3.29 20.93 7.61
CA ARG A 22 -3.16 22.35 7.96
C ARG A 22 -4.43 23.17 7.71
N GLU A 23 -5.19 22.80 6.67
CA GLU A 23 -6.40 23.52 6.25
C GLU A 23 -7.55 23.38 7.24
N THR A 24 -7.68 22.20 7.87
CA THR A 24 -8.78 21.88 8.78
C THR A 24 -8.37 21.90 10.25
N GLU A 25 -7.11 21.62 10.57
CA GLU A 25 -6.57 21.58 11.93
C GLU A 25 -5.39 22.55 12.13
N GLY A 26 -5.48 23.75 11.53
CA GLY A 26 -4.40 24.75 11.48
C GLY A 26 -3.77 25.11 12.82
N ASP A 27 -4.56 25.24 13.89
CA ASP A 27 -4.05 25.53 15.23
C ASP A 27 -3.12 24.42 15.74
N LEU A 28 -3.56 23.15 15.66
CA LEU A 28 -2.73 22.01 16.06
C LEU A 28 -1.52 21.83 15.15
N PHE A 29 -1.67 22.15 13.86
CA PHE A 29 -0.57 22.13 12.91
C PHE A 29 0.50 23.18 13.25
N LEU A 30 0.08 24.37 13.70
CA LEU A 30 1.00 25.41 14.15
C LEU A 30 1.71 25.01 15.46
N GLU A 31 0.99 24.37 16.38
CA GLU A 31 1.58 23.84 17.61
C GLU A 31 2.62 22.74 17.34
N PHE A 32 2.44 21.92 16.31
CA PHE A 32 3.49 21.00 15.84
C PHE A 32 4.79 21.74 15.43
N ARG A 33 4.73 23.04 15.13
CA ARG A 33 5.93 23.83 14.83
C ARG A 33 6.70 24.28 16.08
N ASN A 34 6.12 24.14 17.28
CA ASN A 34 6.79 24.42 18.55
C ASN A 34 7.90 23.38 18.80
N ALA A 35 9.09 23.84 19.19
CA ALA A 35 10.26 22.99 19.42
C ALA A 35 10.04 21.98 20.56
N GLU A 36 9.40 22.39 21.66
CA GLU A 36 9.12 21.53 22.81
C GLU A 36 8.12 20.43 22.45
N VAL A 37 7.06 20.79 21.71
CA VAL A 37 6.07 19.84 21.21
C VAL A 37 6.70 18.82 20.26
N ARG A 38 7.62 19.26 19.39
CA ARG A 38 8.37 18.34 18.51
C ARG A 38 9.32 17.42 19.27
N ALA A 39 10.01 17.92 20.28
CA ALA A 39 10.90 17.10 21.09
C ALA A 39 10.13 15.95 21.75
N ILE A 40 8.95 16.26 22.32
CA ILE A 40 8.06 15.26 22.91
C ILE A 40 7.52 14.27 21.86
N LEU A 41 7.13 14.75 20.67
CA LEU A 41 6.69 13.86 19.59
C LEU A 41 7.83 12.96 19.09
N ALA A 42 9.07 13.42 19.10
CA ALA A 42 10.23 12.61 18.75
C ALA A 42 10.47 11.47 19.76
N GLU A 43 10.25 11.71 21.06
CA GLU A 43 10.25 10.63 22.06
C GLU A 43 9.16 9.58 21.76
N PHE A 44 7.98 10.02 21.29
CA PHE A 44 6.92 9.09 20.90
C PHE A 44 7.28 8.30 19.64
N GLU A 45 7.89 8.95 18.65
CA GLU A 45 8.38 8.29 17.43
C GLU A 45 9.38 7.17 17.75
N GLU A 46 10.29 7.41 18.69
CA GLU A 46 11.28 6.43 19.14
C GLU A 46 10.63 5.27 19.90
N GLU A 47 9.85 5.56 20.94
CA GLU A 47 9.26 4.53 21.82
C GLU A 47 8.17 3.69 21.13
N LEU A 48 7.45 4.27 20.18
CA LEU A 48 6.33 3.63 19.49
C LEU A 48 6.65 3.23 18.05
N ASP A 49 7.91 3.40 17.65
CA ASP A 49 8.48 2.96 16.37
C ASP A 49 7.71 3.48 15.13
N PHE A 50 7.49 4.79 15.07
CA PHE A 50 6.88 5.47 13.92
C PHE A 50 7.62 6.75 13.54
N LYS A 51 7.19 7.41 12.46
CA LYS A 51 7.63 8.75 12.08
C LYS A 51 6.45 9.67 11.82
N ALA A 52 6.50 10.91 12.31
CA ALA A 52 5.58 11.97 11.92
C ALA A 52 6.22 12.82 10.81
N ILE A 53 5.68 12.75 9.60
CA ILE A 53 6.23 13.47 8.45
C ILE A 53 5.28 14.56 7.96
N GLU A 54 5.83 15.75 7.75
CA GLU A 54 5.07 16.83 7.13
C GLU A 54 5.28 16.84 5.63
N VAL A 55 4.19 16.66 4.89
CA VAL A 55 4.19 16.57 3.43
C VAL A 55 2.98 17.29 2.88
N ALA A 56 3.19 18.16 1.89
CA ALA A 56 2.12 18.86 1.15
C ALA A 56 1.05 19.51 2.07
N GLY A 57 1.49 20.15 3.16
CA GLY A 57 0.59 20.84 4.11
C GLY A 57 -0.18 19.91 5.04
N SER A 58 0.22 18.64 5.15
CA SER A 58 -0.38 17.65 6.06
C SER A 58 0.71 16.95 6.86
N LEU A 59 0.43 16.62 8.12
CA LEU A 59 1.28 15.80 8.97
C LEU A 59 0.74 14.37 8.96
N TYR A 60 1.57 13.38 8.62
CA TYR A 60 1.21 11.97 8.54
C TYR A 60 1.96 11.15 9.57
N ILE A 61 1.31 10.11 10.10
CA ILE A 61 1.98 9.07 10.90
C ILE A 61 2.32 7.89 10.00
N LEU A 62 3.58 7.49 10.02
CA LEU A 62 4.10 6.34 9.27
C LEU A 62 4.72 5.34 10.24
N PRO A 63 4.13 4.16 10.43
CA PRO A 63 4.77 3.08 11.17
C PRO A 63 6.09 2.69 10.50
N ASN A 64 7.13 2.43 11.28
CA ASN A 64 8.35 1.83 10.74
C ASN A 64 8.11 0.36 10.36
N SER A 65 9.02 -0.19 9.56
CA SER A 65 8.93 -1.57 9.09
C SER A 65 8.99 -2.54 10.27
N GLY A 66 7.99 -3.41 10.40
CA GLY A 66 7.90 -4.36 11.51
C GLY A 66 7.12 -3.85 12.72
N ASN A 67 6.62 -2.62 12.71
CA ASN A 67 5.75 -2.11 13.76
C ASN A 67 4.41 -2.87 13.75
N GLY A 68 4.25 -3.79 14.69
CA GLY A 68 3.05 -4.62 14.82
C GLY A 68 1.90 -3.97 15.58
N VAL A 69 2.04 -2.72 16.03
CA VAL A 69 1.01 -1.98 16.77
C VAL A 69 0.26 -1.04 15.84
N LEU A 70 0.99 -0.29 15.01
CA LEU A 70 0.45 0.71 14.09
C LEU A 70 0.42 0.22 12.63
N GLY A 71 1.27 -0.74 12.28
CA GLY A 71 1.32 -1.35 10.95
C GLY A 71 0.47 -2.63 10.87
N PHE A 72 0.30 -3.12 9.64
CA PHE A 72 -0.28 -4.44 9.42
C PHE A 72 0.74 -5.53 9.72
N THR A 73 0.36 -6.47 10.58
CA THR A 73 1.08 -7.73 10.71
C THR A 73 0.62 -8.73 9.64
N THR A 74 1.44 -9.75 9.40
CA THR A 74 1.04 -10.90 8.56
C THR A 74 -0.25 -11.55 9.07
N LYS A 75 -0.51 -11.50 10.39
CA LYS A 75 -1.76 -11.99 10.97
C LYS A 75 -2.95 -11.16 10.49
N ASP A 76 -2.85 -9.83 10.52
CA ASP A 76 -3.91 -8.92 10.07
C ASP A 76 -4.25 -9.13 8.59
N LEU A 77 -3.21 -9.30 7.75
CA LEU A 77 -3.39 -9.59 6.32
C LEU A 77 -4.15 -10.90 6.09
N ARG A 78 -3.83 -11.97 6.84
CA ARG A 78 -4.55 -13.25 6.75
C ARG A 78 -6.00 -13.12 7.23
N GLU A 79 -6.22 -12.49 8.37
CA GLU A 79 -7.56 -12.30 8.95
C GLU A 79 -8.47 -11.47 8.04
N GLY A 80 -7.89 -10.53 7.27
CA GLY A 80 -8.60 -9.80 6.22
C GLY A 80 -9.12 -10.66 5.06
N VAL A 81 -8.55 -11.86 4.83
CA VAL A 81 -9.01 -12.81 3.81
C VAL A 81 -10.07 -13.74 4.38
N ALA A 82 -9.69 -14.52 5.39
CA ALA A 82 -10.54 -15.51 6.06
C ALA A 82 -9.84 -16.03 7.34
N THR A 83 -10.62 -16.59 8.26
CA THR A 83 -10.09 -17.19 9.49
C THR A 83 -9.16 -18.39 9.25
N ASP A 84 -9.34 -19.10 8.13
CA ASP A 84 -8.53 -20.24 7.68
C ASP A 84 -7.42 -19.85 6.68
N ALA A 85 -7.19 -18.55 6.45
CA ALA A 85 -6.24 -18.08 5.45
C ALA A 85 -4.80 -18.49 5.77
N LYS A 86 -4.09 -18.93 4.73
CA LYS A 86 -2.70 -19.39 4.83
C LYS A 86 -1.75 -18.21 4.64
N LEU A 87 -0.47 -18.44 4.93
CA LEU A 87 0.59 -17.45 4.71
C LEU A 87 0.66 -16.99 3.24
N VAL A 88 0.43 -17.90 2.30
CA VAL A 88 0.42 -17.59 0.85
C VAL A 88 -0.70 -16.63 0.47
N ASP A 89 -1.84 -16.63 1.17
CA ASP A 89 -2.93 -15.66 0.93
C ASP A 89 -2.50 -14.24 1.32
N ALA A 90 -1.79 -14.08 2.45
CA ALA A 90 -1.24 -12.79 2.85
C ALA A 90 -0.20 -12.28 1.84
N TYR A 91 0.66 -13.16 1.32
CA TYR A 91 1.62 -12.80 0.28
C TYR A 91 0.95 -12.39 -1.03
N LEU A 92 -0.13 -13.07 -1.43
CA LEU A 92 -0.92 -12.68 -2.58
C LEU A 92 -1.55 -11.29 -2.39
N LEU A 93 -2.12 -11.00 -1.21
CA LEU A 93 -2.66 -9.68 -0.88
C LEU A 93 -1.60 -8.59 -0.92
N SER A 94 -0.44 -8.82 -0.31
CA SER A 94 0.69 -7.88 -0.34
C SER A 94 1.15 -7.61 -1.77
N TYR A 95 1.24 -8.65 -2.59
CA TYR A 95 1.61 -8.53 -3.99
C TYR A 95 0.58 -7.72 -4.79
N ILE A 96 -0.72 -7.98 -4.60
CA ILE A 96 -1.79 -7.20 -5.25
C ILE A 96 -1.72 -5.74 -4.78
N SER A 97 -1.48 -5.46 -3.50
CA SER A 97 -1.27 -4.09 -3.01
C SER A 97 -0.11 -3.39 -3.73
N MET A 98 1.05 -4.05 -3.82
CA MET A 98 2.21 -3.51 -4.53
C MET A 98 1.89 -3.27 -6.01
N PHE A 99 1.15 -4.20 -6.65
CA PHE A 99 0.79 -4.08 -8.05
C PHE A 99 -0.20 -2.93 -8.30
N ILE A 100 -1.18 -2.72 -7.41
CA ILE A 100 -2.07 -1.55 -7.48
C ILE A 100 -1.24 -0.26 -7.38
N LEU A 101 -0.30 -0.18 -6.43
CA LEU A 101 0.58 0.99 -6.31
C LEU A 101 1.42 1.20 -7.57
N PHE A 102 1.94 0.13 -8.18
CA PHE A 102 2.66 0.21 -9.45
C PHE A 102 1.78 0.74 -10.60
N LEU A 103 0.54 0.26 -10.73
CA LEU A 103 -0.37 0.72 -11.78
C LEU A 103 -0.73 2.21 -11.62
N PHE A 104 -0.79 2.71 -10.38
CA PHE A 104 -1.00 4.14 -10.11
C PHE A 104 0.27 4.99 -10.27
N TYR A 105 1.43 4.50 -9.82
CA TYR A 105 2.63 5.35 -9.63
C TYR A 105 3.91 4.86 -10.34
N GLY A 106 3.82 3.86 -11.23
CA GLY A 106 4.97 3.33 -11.98
C GLY A 106 5.39 4.16 -13.21
N GLY A 107 4.96 5.42 -13.30
CA GLY A 107 5.22 6.32 -14.44
C GLY A 107 6.72 6.53 -14.67
N ARG A 108 7.12 6.74 -15.93
CA ARG A 108 8.48 7.23 -16.26
C ARG A 108 8.46 8.76 -16.32
N ASN A 109 9.61 9.41 -16.07
CA ASN A 109 9.82 10.87 -16.08
C ASN A 109 9.33 11.62 -14.81
N ARG A 110 9.32 12.97 -14.85
CA ARG A 110 8.96 13.89 -13.75
C ARG A 110 7.55 13.70 -13.14
N ASN A 111 6.69 12.86 -13.71
CA ASN A 111 5.38 12.55 -13.13
C ASN A 111 5.23 11.03 -12.90
N PRO A 112 5.36 10.56 -11.65
CA PRO A 112 5.19 9.15 -11.31
C PRO A 112 3.75 8.66 -11.49
N LYS A 113 2.75 9.53 -11.33
CA LYS A 113 1.33 9.15 -11.35
C LYS A 113 0.86 8.90 -12.79
N GLN A 114 0.41 7.67 -13.06
CA GLN A 114 0.00 7.21 -14.39
C GLN A 114 -1.51 7.33 -14.64
N ARG A 115 -2.32 7.15 -13.59
CA ARG A 115 -3.79 7.10 -13.71
C ARG A 115 -4.47 7.62 -12.45
N GLU A 116 -5.68 8.13 -12.61
CA GLU A 116 -6.51 8.65 -11.50
C GLU A 116 -7.48 7.59 -10.94
N PHE A 117 -7.75 6.54 -11.71
CA PHE A 117 -8.61 5.44 -11.28
C PHE A 117 -8.19 4.13 -11.96
N LEU A 118 -8.66 3.02 -11.39
CA LEU A 118 -8.46 1.66 -11.93
C LEU A 118 -9.75 0.86 -11.74
N ARG A 119 -10.27 0.24 -12.81
CA ARG A 119 -11.42 -0.66 -12.69
C ARG A 119 -10.98 -2.03 -12.18
N ILE A 120 -11.80 -2.64 -11.34
CA ILE A 120 -11.52 -3.99 -10.82
C ILE A 120 -11.34 -5.01 -11.96
N SER A 121 -12.16 -4.94 -13.02
CA SER A 121 -12.03 -5.85 -14.17
C SER A 121 -10.67 -5.73 -14.87
N GLN A 122 -10.19 -4.50 -15.08
CA GLN A 122 -8.87 -4.26 -15.67
C GLN A 122 -7.75 -4.78 -14.77
N LEU A 123 -7.88 -4.62 -13.44
CA LEU A 123 -6.91 -5.16 -12.50
C LEU A 123 -6.86 -6.69 -12.56
N ILE A 124 -8.00 -7.37 -12.72
CA ILE A 124 -8.06 -8.82 -12.91
C ILE A 124 -7.33 -9.22 -14.19
N GLU A 125 -7.64 -8.58 -15.31
CA GLU A 125 -7.01 -8.87 -16.61
C GLU A 125 -5.49 -8.71 -16.58
N GLU A 126 -4.99 -7.64 -15.95
CA GLU A 126 -3.55 -7.39 -15.80
C GLU A 126 -2.87 -8.42 -14.88
N LEU A 127 -3.54 -8.84 -13.80
CA LEU A 127 -3.04 -9.89 -12.91
C LEU A 127 -3.04 -11.26 -13.59
N ASP A 128 -4.11 -11.62 -14.31
CA ASP A 128 -4.23 -12.86 -15.07
C ASP A 128 -3.10 -12.97 -16.10
N ARG A 129 -2.92 -11.93 -16.93
CA ARG A 129 -1.82 -11.90 -17.92
C ARG A 129 -0.47 -12.10 -17.23
N ARG A 130 -0.24 -11.41 -16.12
CA ARG A 130 1.04 -11.42 -15.42
C ARG A 130 1.35 -12.76 -14.76
N PHE A 131 0.37 -13.37 -14.09
CA PHE A 131 0.55 -14.66 -13.45
C PHE A 131 0.63 -15.80 -14.48
N ALA A 132 -0.09 -15.71 -15.59
CA ALA A 132 0.07 -16.65 -16.70
C ALA A 132 1.49 -16.62 -17.27
N LEU A 133 2.07 -15.43 -17.51
CA LEU A 133 3.46 -15.28 -17.97
C LEU A 133 4.45 -15.86 -16.96
N ALA A 134 4.26 -15.57 -15.67
CA ALA A 134 5.10 -16.10 -14.59
C ALA A 134 5.12 -17.64 -14.55
N LEU A 135 3.96 -18.27 -14.78
CA LEU A 135 3.85 -19.72 -14.76
C LEU A 135 4.39 -20.38 -16.03
N ALA A 136 4.41 -19.65 -17.15
CA ALA A 136 5.03 -20.10 -18.41
C ALA A 136 6.56 -20.08 -18.33
N ASP A 137 7.16 -19.06 -17.71
CA ASP A 137 8.61 -18.96 -17.48
C ASP A 137 8.99 -19.20 -16.01
N ARG A 138 9.06 -20.48 -15.65
CA ARG A 138 9.40 -20.91 -14.29
C ARG A 138 10.87 -20.70 -13.93
N GLU A 139 11.78 -20.64 -14.90
CA GLU A 139 13.20 -20.43 -14.63
C GLU A 139 13.47 -18.97 -14.27
N GLN A 140 12.91 -18.05 -15.05
CA GLN A 140 12.99 -16.62 -14.74
C GLN A 140 12.26 -16.27 -13.45
N SER A 141 11.08 -16.87 -13.22
CA SER A 141 10.33 -16.66 -11.98
C SER A 141 11.18 -17.05 -10.76
N LYS A 142 11.88 -18.20 -10.79
CA LYS A 142 12.79 -18.58 -9.69
C LYS A 142 13.92 -17.57 -9.46
N ALA A 143 14.52 -17.04 -10.52
CA ALA A 143 15.56 -16.02 -10.38
C ALA A 143 15.02 -14.74 -9.71
N LEU A 144 13.78 -14.36 -10.02
CA LEU A 144 13.10 -13.24 -9.37
C LEU A 144 12.68 -13.56 -7.93
N GLU A 145 12.24 -14.79 -7.64
CA GLU A 145 11.94 -15.25 -6.29
C GLU A 145 13.17 -15.13 -5.37
N GLU A 146 14.34 -15.55 -5.86
CA GLU A 146 15.61 -15.44 -5.14
C GLU A 146 16.02 -13.98 -4.95
N LYS A 147 15.93 -13.17 -6.02
CA LYS A 147 16.32 -11.76 -5.99
C LYS A 147 15.47 -10.92 -5.03
N TYR A 148 14.16 -11.17 -4.99
CA TYR A 148 13.22 -10.36 -4.23
C TYR A 148 12.69 -11.04 -2.96
N ALA A 149 13.15 -12.25 -2.64
CA ALA A 149 12.70 -13.07 -1.52
C ALA A 149 11.17 -13.25 -1.46
N LEU A 150 10.52 -13.37 -2.63
CA LEU A 150 9.07 -13.55 -2.78
C LEU A 150 8.77 -14.96 -3.30
N ASN A 151 7.68 -15.58 -2.83
CA ASN A 151 7.25 -16.89 -3.35
C ASN A 151 6.30 -16.72 -4.54
N PHE A 152 6.82 -16.16 -5.62
CA PHE A 152 6.07 -15.68 -6.79
C PHE A 152 5.27 -16.78 -7.50
N THR A 153 5.85 -17.96 -7.65
CA THR A 153 5.24 -19.15 -8.25
C THR A 153 4.02 -19.59 -7.45
N LYS A 154 4.14 -19.68 -6.11
CA LYS A 154 3.00 -20.12 -5.28
C LYS A 154 1.88 -19.10 -5.23
N ILE A 155 2.18 -17.79 -5.29
CA ILE A 155 1.11 -16.79 -5.37
C ILE A 155 0.42 -16.82 -6.74
N ALA A 156 1.15 -17.09 -7.82
CA ALA A 156 0.59 -17.25 -9.16
C ALA A 156 -0.30 -18.49 -9.26
N GLU A 157 0.18 -19.65 -8.76
CA GLU A 157 -0.61 -20.89 -8.67
C GLU A 157 -1.87 -20.68 -7.81
N LEU A 158 -1.76 -19.94 -6.71
CA LEU A 158 -2.91 -19.59 -5.88
C LEU A 158 -3.90 -18.71 -6.66
N TRP A 159 -3.43 -17.71 -7.39
CA TRP A 159 -4.30 -16.83 -8.20
C TRP A 159 -5.07 -17.60 -9.27
N GLU A 160 -4.39 -18.45 -10.04
CA GLU A 160 -5.01 -19.30 -11.08
C GLU A 160 -6.00 -20.32 -10.51
N SER A 161 -5.80 -20.77 -9.26
CA SER A 161 -6.75 -21.68 -8.60
C SER A 161 -8.08 -21.01 -8.21
N LYS A 162 -8.16 -19.68 -8.23
CA LYS A 162 -9.36 -18.93 -7.85
C LYS A 162 -10.35 -18.89 -9.00
N GLN A 163 -11.63 -19.07 -8.66
CA GLN A 163 -12.72 -18.92 -9.62
C GLN A 163 -12.83 -17.46 -10.09
N ASP A 164 -13.10 -17.29 -11.39
CA ASP A 164 -13.16 -15.98 -12.06
C ASP A 164 -14.37 -15.15 -11.63
N PHE A 165 -15.55 -15.77 -11.49
CA PHE A 165 -16.81 -15.04 -11.38
C PHE A 165 -17.80 -15.68 -10.39
N GLU A 166 -17.65 -15.34 -9.12
CA GLU A 166 -18.76 -15.31 -8.16
C GLU A 166 -18.67 -13.99 -7.39
N GLU A 167 -19.61 -13.08 -7.64
CA GLU A 167 -19.58 -11.67 -7.19
C GLU A 167 -19.48 -11.50 -5.66
N ARG A 168 -19.63 -12.56 -4.88
CA ARG A 168 -19.64 -12.51 -3.41
C ARG A 168 -18.74 -13.55 -2.73
N GLY A 169 -18.05 -14.39 -3.51
CA GLY A 169 -17.15 -15.39 -2.94
C GLY A 169 -15.83 -14.76 -2.49
N ARG A 170 -15.55 -14.74 -1.18
CA ARG A 170 -14.29 -14.20 -0.61
C ARG A 170 -13.01 -14.84 -1.20
N LYS A 171 -13.14 -16.06 -1.75
CA LYS A 171 -12.04 -16.84 -2.34
C LYS A 171 -11.92 -16.69 -3.88
N THR A 172 -12.78 -15.90 -4.54
CA THR A 172 -12.65 -15.59 -5.98
C THR A 172 -11.55 -14.56 -6.25
N LYS A 173 -11.18 -14.37 -7.53
CA LYS A 173 -10.26 -13.30 -7.95
C LYS A 173 -10.78 -11.93 -7.54
N THR A 174 -12.05 -11.64 -7.85
CA THR A 174 -12.75 -10.41 -7.44
C THR A 174 -12.76 -10.24 -5.92
N GLY A 175 -13.14 -11.29 -5.17
CA GLY A 175 -13.16 -11.24 -3.70
C GLY A 175 -11.79 -10.98 -3.08
N THR A 176 -10.73 -11.53 -3.69
CA THR A 176 -9.35 -11.32 -3.26
C THR A 176 -8.93 -9.86 -3.46
N ILE A 177 -9.20 -9.29 -4.63
CA ILE A 177 -8.96 -7.86 -4.88
C ILE A 177 -9.73 -6.98 -3.89
N LEU A 178 -11.02 -7.27 -3.66
CA LEU A 178 -11.83 -6.50 -2.71
C LEU A 178 -11.27 -6.58 -1.29
N ASN A 179 -10.74 -7.73 -0.86
CA ASN A 179 -10.07 -7.86 0.44
C ASN A 179 -8.82 -6.96 0.50
N THR A 180 -7.99 -6.95 -0.55
CA THR A 180 -6.84 -6.04 -0.65
C THR A 180 -7.28 -4.57 -0.57
N CYS A 181 -8.35 -4.21 -1.28
CA CYS A 181 -8.85 -2.85 -1.31
C CYS A 181 -9.35 -2.39 0.06
N ARG A 182 -10.09 -3.24 0.78
CA ARG A 182 -10.54 -2.95 2.15
C ARG A 182 -9.39 -2.67 3.12
N LEU A 183 -8.27 -3.40 2.98
CA LEU A 183 -7.08 -3.15 3.81
C LEU A 183 -6.49 -1.76 3.52
N LEU A 184 -6.37 -1.39 2.25
CA LEU A 184 -5.86 -0.09 1.85
C LEU A 184 -6.83 1.06 2.18
N GLU A 185 -8.14 0.81 2.11
CA GLU A 185 -9.18 1.75 2.54
C GLU A 185 -9.16 1.99 4.05
N ARG A 186 -8.86 0.95 4.86
CA ARG A 186 -8.76 1.09 6.32
C ARG A 186 -7.72 2.12 6.74
N GLU A 187 -6.62 2.22 5.97
CA GLU A 187 -5.57 3.22 6.18
C GLU A 187 -5.79 4.50 5.38
N ASN A 188 -6.97 4.67 4.77
CA ASN A 188 -7.36 5.79 3.92
C ASN A 188 -6.38 6.03 2.76
N LEU A 189 -5.84 4.96 2.17
CA LEU A 189 -4.91 5.03 1.03
C LEU A 189 -5.65 4.94 -0.31
N LEU A 190 -6.68 4.10 -0.38
CA LEU A 190 -7.57 3.99 -1.55
C LEU A 190 -9.01 4.31 -1.15
N ARG A 191 -9.85 4.48 -2.17
CA ARG A 191 -11.32 4.47 -2.07
C ARG A 191 -11.90 3.67 -3.22
N LEU A 192 -12.84 2.78 -2.92
CA LEU A 192 -13.63 2.04 -3.89
C LEU A 192 -14.95 2.79 -4.15
N VAL A 193 -15.14 3.21 -5.40
CA VAL A 193 -16.42 3.74 -5.89
C VAL A 193 -17.26 2.53 -6.30
N GLU A 194 -18.21 2.13 -5.44
CA GLU A 194 -18.97 0.88 -5.61
C GLU A 194 -19.80 0.84 -6.91
N GLU A 195 -20.41 1.98 -7.30
CA GLU A 195 -21.25 2.10 -8.50
C GLU A 195 -20.49 1.72 -9.77
N ASP A 196 -19.24 2.17 -9.89
CA ASP A 196 -18.39 1.97 -11.07
C ASP A 196 -17.37 0.84 -10.90
N ARG A 197 -17.28 0.24 -9.70
CA ARG A 197 -16.20 -0.69 -9.30
C ARG A 197 -14.81 -0.12 -9.62
N GLU A 198 -14.63 1.16 -9.30
CA GLU A 198 -13.40 1.91 -9.56
C GLU A 198 -12.62 2.17 -8.28
N LEU A 199 -11.34 1.82 -8.30
CA LEU A 199 -10.36 2.14 -7.27
C LEU A 199 -9.77 3.51 -7.57
N ARG A 200 -9.71 4.38 -6.57
CA ARG A 200 -9.10 5.70 -6.66
C ARG A 200 -8.12 5.92 -5.51
N PRO A 201 -6.92 6.49 -5.77
CA PRO A 201 -6.02 6.89 -4.72
C PRO A 201 -6.62 8.06 -3.94
N THR A 202 -6.36 8.10 -2.64
CA THR A 202 -6.71 9.27 -1.82
C THR A 202 -5.63 10.35 -1.92
N ARG A 203 -5.96 11.57 -1.49
CA ARG A 203 -4.98 12.65 -1.31
C ARG A 203 -3.80 12.22 -0.42
N LYS A 204 -4.06 11.40 0.61
CA LYS A 204 -3.03 10.85 1.50
C LYS A 204 -2.02 10.02 0.72
N LEU A 205 -2.50 9.06 -0.07
CA LEU A 205 -1.62 8.21 -0.86
C LEU A 205 -0.84 9.01 -1.91
N ASP A 206 -1.50 9.92 -2.62
CA ASP A 206 -0.83 10.80 -3.59
C ASP A 206 0.27 11.62 -2.93
N ASN A 207 -0.01 12.24 -1.78
CA ASN A 207 0.97 13.05 -1.07
C ASN A 207 2.18 12.21 -0.65
N LEU A 208 1.96 11.05 -0.06
CA LEU A 208 3.02 10.16 0.41
C LEU A 208 3.85 9.61 -0.75
N MET A 209 3.22 9.14 -1.82
CA MET A 209 3.92 8.58 -2.96
C MET A 209 4.73 9.65 -3.68
N LEU A 210 4.14 10.80 -4.00
CA LEU A 210 4.77 11.81 -4.85
C LEU A 210 5.83 12.66 -4.14
N ASN A 211 5.77 12.80 -2.81
CA ASN A 211 6.60 13.75 -2.08
C ASN A 211 7.44 13.12 -0.96
N TYR A 212 7.28 11.82 -0.68
CA TYR A 212 8.06 11.14 0.36
C TYR A 212 8.68 9.82 -0.13
N TYR A 213 7.88 8.93 -0.72
CA TYR A 213 8.35 7.60 -1.10
C TYR A 213 9.01 7.55 -2.47
N LEU A 214 8.51 8.26 -3.47
CA LEU A 214 9.06 8.14 -4.82
C LEU A 214 10.18 9.13 -5.07
N ASP A 215 11.29 8.59 -5.51
CA ASP A 215 12.39 9.27 -6.19
C ASP A 215 12.68 8.52 -7.50
N GLU A 216 13.54 9.08 -8.36
CA GLU A 216 13.87 8.46 -9.66
C GLU A 216 14.39 7.02 -9.50
N GLY A 217 15.20 6.74 -8.48
CA GLY A 217 15.76 5.41 -8.23
C GLY A 217 14.72 4.38 -7.79
N ARG A 218 13.80 4.75 -6.90
CA ARG A 218 12.70 3.86 -6.49
C ARG A 218 11.71 3.59 -7.60
N VAL A 219 11.43 4.59 -8.43
CA VAL A 219 10.60 4.40 -9.64
C VAL A 219 11.28 3.41 -10.57
N GLU A 220 12.60 3.50 -10.76
CA GLU A 220 13.36 2.52 -11.55
C GLU A 220 13.34 1.12 -10.94
N GLU A 221 13.50 0.97 -9.63
CA GLU A 221 13.42 -0.32 -8.93
C GLU A 221 12.05 -0.98 -9.09
N ILE A 222 10.97 -0.23 -8.85
CA ILE A 222 9.59 -0.68 -9.03
C ILE A 222 9.38 -1.10 -10.50
N ASN A 223 9.86 -0.29 -11.45
CA ASN A 223 9.79 -0.62 -12.87
C ASN A 223 10.62 -1.87 -13.22
N GLY A 224 11.79 -2.07 -12.62
CA GLY A 224 12.61 -3.26 -12.81
C GLY A 224 11.88 -4.52 -12.35
N PHE A 225 11.26 -4.48 -11.16
CA PHE A 225 10.46 -5.59 -10.64
C PHE A 225 9.23 -5.87 -11.51
N PHE A 226 8.46 -4.82 -11.86
CA PHE A 226 7.20 -5.02 -12.56
C PHE A 226 7.34 -5.17 -14.08
N LYS A 227 8.24 -4.44 -14.75
CA LYS A 227 8.42 -4.56 -16.21
C LYS A 227 9.45 -5.62 -16.62
N GLY A 228 10.43 -5.95 -15.78
CA GLY A 228 11.37 -7.04 -16.05
C GLY A 228 10.67 -8.40 -16.20
N VAL A 229 9.57 -8.60 -15.48
CA VAL A 229 8.68 -9.78 -15.63
C VAL A 229 7.97 -9.84 -16.99
N VAL A 230 7.81 -8.71 -17.69
CA VAL A 230 7.05 -8.64 -18.97
C VAL A 230 7.97 -8.62 -20.18
N LEU A 231 9.09 -7.88 -20.13
CA LEU A 231 9.98 -7.69 -21.28
C LEU A 231 10.94 -8.87 -21.53
N ASP A 232 11.33 -9.59 -20.47
CA ASP A 232 12.29 -10.69 -20.59
C ASP A 232 11.59 -12.05 -20.83
N ALA A 233 10.26 -12.09 -20.80
CA ALA A 233 9.44 -13.26 -21.19
C ALA A 233 9.01 -13.22 -22.67
N GLU A 234 9.25 -12.11 -23.38
CA GLU A 234 9.00 -11.94 -24.82
C GLU A 234 10.28 -12.15 -25.67
N ASN A 235 11.42 -12.51 -25.06
CA ASN A 235 12.69 -12.83 -25.74
C ASN A 235 13.06 -14.31 -25.63
#